data_AF-A0ABD6QY41-F1
#
_entry.id   AF-A0ABD6QY41-F1
#
_cell.length_a   1.000
_cell.length_b   1.000
_cell.length_c   1.000
_cell.angle_alpha   90.00
_cell.angle_beta   90.00
_cell.angle_gamma   90.00
#
_symmetry.space_group_name_H-M   'P 1'
#
loop_
_entity.id
_entity.type
_entity.pdbx_description
1 polymer ?
#
loop_
_entity_poly.entity_id
_entity_poly.type
_entity_poly.pdbx_seq_one_letter_code
_entity_poly.pdbx_strand_id
1 'polypeptide(L)'
;MRKFLDGAKSEILKYDVISFDIFDTLLLRPFIKPTDLFWYIETKYDIKGFHQARILAEMQSREISKRQDITLDEIYHQIPKEFHLYKEVEIATEKEMLIPNLEMLELYRFAKENNKRVIIVSDMYLPLEVLEDILISKGFDGYTNFYLSNHIMLTKHSKDLFKHVLKQENITNTQMLHIGDNSWADDAMPKSLGIATLFRKSVLKQFEEAFPKYKMFTPTSVAQSFI
;
A
#
# COMPACT_ATOMS: atom_id res chain seq x y z
N MET A 1 9.50 19.93 0.23
CA MET A 1 9.09 19.21 -0.98
C MET A 1 10.26 18.95 -1.93
N ARG A 2 10.81 19.93 -2.67
CA ARG A 2 11.92 19.69 -3.64
C ARG A 2 13.14 18.93 -3.08
N LYS A 3 13.58 19.25 -1.85
CA LYS A 3 14.72 18.59 -1.20
C LYS A 3 14.58 17.07 -1.04
N PHE A 4 13.35 16.56 -0.83
CA PHE A 4 13.11 15.11 -0.73
C PHE A 4 13.29 14.45 -2.10
N LEU A 5 12.64 15.01 -3.13
CA LEU A 5 12.71 14.48 -4.49
C LEU A 5 14.13 14.48 -5.04
N ASP A 6 14.89 15.55 -4.82
CA ASP A 6 16.29 15.63 -5.30
C ASP A 6 17.18 14.57 -4.64
N GLY A 7 17.01 14.38 -3.32
CA GLY A 7 17.71 13.31 -2.59
C GLY A 7 17.29 11.91 -3.07
N ALA A 8 15.98 11.70 -3.27
CA ALA A 8 15.44 10.44 -3.73
C ALA A 8 15.93 10.06 -5.13
N LYS A 9 15.95 11.03 -6.06
CA LYS A 9 16.50 10.85 -7.41
C LYS A 9 17.98 10.48 -7.36
N SER A 10 18.76 11.13 -6.50
CA SER A 10 20.18 10.80 -6.30
C SER A 10 20.37 9.37 -5.80
N GLU A 11 19.55 8.91 -4.84
CA GLU A 11 19.60 7.52 -4.37
C GLU A 11 19.21 6.54 -5.48
N ILE A 12 18.12 6.79 -6.22
CA ILE A 12 17.66 5.94 -7.34
C ILE A 12 18.79 5.66 -8.34
N LEU A 13 19.63 6.67 -8.64
CA LEU A 13 20.71 6.51 -9.62
C LEU A 13 21.77 5.48 -9.21
N LYS A 14 21.90 5.15 -7.91
CA LYS A 14 22.92 4.24 -7.38
C LYS A 14 22.58 2.75 -7.53
N TYR A 15 21.33 2.43 -7.85
CA TYR A 15 20.82 1.06 -7.88
C TYR A 15 20.37 0.67 -9.28
N ASP A 16 20.36 -0.64 -9.56
CA ASP A 16 19.93 -1.20 -10.85
C ASP A 16 18.41 -1.42 -10.86
N VAL A 17 17.88 -1.87 -9.72
CA VAL A 17 16.46 -2.23 -9.54
C VAL A 17 15.81 -1.33 -8.50
N ILE A 18 14.70 -0.72 -8.87
CA ILE A 18 13.88 0.11 -7.97
C ILE A 18 12.56 -0.59 -7.76
N SER A 19 12.32 -1.00 -6.52
CA SER A 19 11.06 -1.61 -6.11
C SER A 19 10.19 -0.60 -5.37
N PHE A 20 8.89 -0.57 -5.69
CA PHE A 20 7.93 0.32 -5.03
C PHE A 20 6.83 -0.50 -4.33
N ASP A 21 6.45 -0.06 -3.14
CA ASP A 21 5.16 -0.41 -2.55
C ASP A 21 4.00 0.37 -3.23
N ILE A 22 2.76 -0.10 -3.06
CA ILE A 22 1.57 0.52 -3.66
C ILE A 22 0.91 1.51 -2.72
N PHE A 23 0.41 1.07 -1.57
CA PHE A 23 -0.54 1.84 -0.76
C PHE A 23 0.18 2.81 0.18
N ASP A 24 -0.33 4.04 0.27
CA ASP A 24 0.34 5.16 0.96
C ASP A 24 1.73 5.51 0.39
N THR A 25 2.11 4.84 -0.71
CA THR A 25 3.33 5.02 -1.50
C THR A 25 2.97 5.52 -2.89
N LEU A 26 2.71 4.65 -3.88
CA LEU A 26 2.34 5.04 -5.24
C LEU A 26 0.90 5.56 -5.32
N LEU A 27 -0.01 4.95 -4.57
CA LEU A 27 -1.43 5.28 -4.53
C LEU A 27 -1.83 5.74 -3.14
N LEU A 28 -2.65 6.79 -3.08
CA LEU A 28 -3.22 7.32 -1.85
C LEU A 28 -4.71 7.03 -1.81
N ARG A 29 -5.23 6.85 -0.59
CA ARG A 29 -6.67 6.84 -0.33
C ARG A 29 -7.10 8.15 0.33
N PRO A 30 -8.32 8.64 0.09
CA PRO A 30 -8.88 9.81 0.77
C PRO A 30 -9.43 9.45 2.17
N PHE A 31 -8.75 8.56 2.89
CA PHE A 31 -9.18 8.02 4.18
C PHE A 31 -8.07 8.13 5.22
N ILE A 32 -8.45 8.26 6.49
CA ILE A 32 -7.48 8.27 7.60
C ILE A 32 -7.03 6.84 7.90
N LYS A 33 -7.97 5.90 7.90
CA LYS A 33 -7.71 4.46 8.05
C LYS A 33 -8.14 3.72 6.80
N PRO A 34 -7.41 2.68 6.38
CA PRO A 34 -7.83 1.82 5.27
C PRO A 34 -9.25 1.24 5.47
N THR A 35 -9.63 0.95 6.72
CA THR A 35 -10.95 0.43 7.08
C THR A 35 -12.10 1.41 6.84
N ASP A 36 -11.83 2.73 6.73
CA ASP A 36 -12.86 3.73 6.49
C ASP A 36 -13.49 3.57 5.10
N LEU A 37 -12.81 2.90 4.16
CA LEU A 37 -13.40 2.48 2.88
C LEU A 37 -14.65 1.63 3.10
N PHE A 38 -14.60 0.67 4.02
CA PHE A 38 -15.73 -0.23 4.27
C PHE A 38 -16.89 0.52 4.95
N TRP A 39 -16.58 1.48 5.82
CA TRP A 39 -17.58 2.38 6.40
C TRP A 39 -18.22 3.29 5.33
N TYR A 40 -17.43 3.77 4.37
CA TYR A 40 -17.93 4.52 3.23
C TYR A 40 -18.88 3.67 2.37
N ILE A 41 -18.52 2.42 2.06
CA ILE A 41 -19.39 1.49 1.33
C ILE A 41 -20.69 1.25 2.13
N GLU A 42 -20.58 0.98 3.43
CA GLU A 42 -21.76 0.78 4.30
C GLU A 42 -22.74 1.95 4.21
N THR A 43 -22.22 3.17 4.28
CA THR A 43 -23.02 4.40 4.26
C THR A 43 -23.59 4.68 2.86
N LYS A 44 -22.78 4.51 1.80
CA LYS A 44 -23.18 4.80 0.42
C LYS A 44 -24.30 3.89 -0.08
N TYR A 45 -24.30 2.63 0.35
CA TYR A 45 -25.26 1.61 -0.11
C TYR A 45 -26.33 1.24 0.93
N ASP A 46 -26.32 1.86 2.12
CA ASP A 46 -27.22 1.57 3.26
C ASP A 46 -27.19 0.08 3.69
N ILE A 47 -25.99 -0.50 3.77
CA ILE A 47 -25.78 -1.93 4.05
C ILE A 47 -25.31 -2.17 5.48
N LYS A 48 -26.19 -1.86 6.43
CA LYS A 48 -25.91 -1.88 7.88
C LYS A 48 -25.15 -3.13 8.33
N GLY A 49 -24.01 -2.92 8.99
CA GLY A 49 -23.19 -3.98 9.57
C GLY A 49 -22.08 -4.49 8.66
N PHE A 50 -22.05 -4.09 7.38
CA PHE A 50 -21.01 -4.47 6.43
C PHE A 50 -19.60 -4.10 6.92
N HIS A 51 -19.40 -2.88 7.43
CA HIS A 51 -18.08 -2.40 7.85
C HIS A 51 -17.47 -3.32 8.92
N GLN A 52 -18.24 -3.63 9.96
CA GLN A 52 -17.78 -4.49 11.05
C GLN A 52 -17.61 -5.94 10.56
N ALA A 53 -18.56 -6.45 9.77
CA ALA A 53 -18.52 -7.81 9.25
C ALA A 53 -17.29 -8.02 8.36
N ARG A 54 -16.96 -7.04 7.50
CA ARG A 54 -15.82 -7.09 6.58
C ARG A 54 -14.47 -7.10 7.32
N ILE A 55 -14.33 -6.31 8.39
CA ILE A 55 -13.12 -6.33 9.23
C ILE A 55 -12.97 -7.68 9.94
N LEU A 56 -14.05 -8.19 10.54
CA LEU A 56 -14.03 -9.46 11.24
C LEU A 56 -13.71 -10.62 10.30
N ALA A 57 -14.26 -10.61 9.07
CA ALA A 57 -13.99 -11.62 8.06
C ALA A 57 -12.51 -11.68 7.68
N GLU A 58 -11.82 -10.53 7.59
CA GLU A 58 -10.37 -10.51 7.36
C GLU A 58 -9.60 -11.06 8.54
N MET A 59 -9.93 -10.61 9.76
CA MET A 59 -9.30 -11.11 10.98
C MET A 59 -9.42 -12.64 11.08
N GLN A 60 -10.61 -13.17 10.87
CA GLN A 60 -10.89 -14.60 10.88
C GLN A 60 -10.13 -15.34 9.77
N SER A 61 -10.07 -14.76 8.57
CA SER A 61 -9.30 -15.35 7.46
C SER A 61 -7.81 -15.44 7.78
N ARG A 62 -7.24 -14.39 8.40
CA ARG A 62 -5.84 -14.38 8.84
C ARG A 62 -5.58 -15.36 9.98
N GLU A 63 -6.53 -15.52 10.91
CA GLU A 63 -6.41 -16.47 12.02
C GLU A 63 -6.46 -17.94 11.55
N ILE A 64 -7.33 -18.25 10.59
CA ILE A 64 -7.48 -19.61 10.05
C ILE A 64 -6.33 -19.96 9.09
N SER A 65 -5.82 -18.98 8.35
CA SER A 65 -4.76 -19.21 7.37
C SER A 65 -3.46 -19.68 8.03
N LYS A 66 -2.86 -20.74 7.47
CA LYS A 66 -1.51 -21.20 7.82
C LYS A 66 -0.42 -20.57 6.96
N ARG A 67 -0.82 -19.78 5.95
CA ARG A 67 0.10 -19.09 5.03
C ARG A 67 0.36 -17.68 5.53
N GLN A 68 1.32 -16.99 4.92
CA GLN A 68 1.70 -15.64 5.36
C GLN A 68 0.67 -14.59 4.97
N ASP A 69 -0.17 -14.87 3.97
CA ASP A 69 -1.23 -13.96 3.54
C ASP A 69 -2.51 -14.69 3.10
N ILE A 70 -3.49 -13.88 2.72
CA ILE A 70 -4.85 -14.28 2.35
C ILE A 70 -5.34 -13.49 1.13
N THR A 71 -6.31 -14.06 0.43
CA THR A 71 -6.96 -13.44 -0.73
C THR A 71 -8.28 -12.75 -0.35
N LEU A 72 -8.75 -11.84 -1.20
CA LEU A 72 -10.09 -11.27 -1.07
C LEU A 72 -11.18 -12.35 -1.09
N ASP A 73 -11.01 -13.40 -1.89
CA ASP A 73 -11.95 -14.53 -1.94
C ASP A 73 -12.09 -15.25 -0.59
N GLU A 74 -10.97 -15.44 0.10
CA GLU A 74 -10.98 -16.06 1.44
C GLU A 74 -11.67 -15.16 2.46
N ILE A 75 -11.46 -13.85 2.38
CA ILE A 75 -12.18 -12.89 3.21
C ILE A 75 -13.69 -12.98 2.93
N TYR A 76 -14.11 -12.95 1.67
CA TYR A 76 -15.52 -13.05 1.32
C TYR A 76 -16.11 -14.46 1.58
N HIS A 77 -15.28 -15.49 1.74
CA HIS A 77 -15.75 -16.77 2.23
C HIS A 77 -16.14 -16.72 3.71
N GLN A 78 -15.44 -15.91 4.52
CA GLN A 78 -15.74 -15.74 5.96
C GLN A 78 -16.82 -14.67 6.23
N ILE A 79 -17.10 -13.76 5.29
CA ILE A 79 -18.12 -12.73 5.48
C ILE A 79 -19.54 -13.35 5.47
N PRO A 80 -20.50 -12.82 6.25
CA PRO A 80 -21.90 -13.27 6.20
C PRO A 80 -22.47 -13.27 4.78
N LYS A 81 -23.29 -14.28 4.47
CA LYS A 81 -23.77 -14.55 3.11
C LYS A 81 -24.52 -13.39 2.50
N GLU A 82 -25.23 -12.61 3.30
CA GLU A 82 -25.94 -11.40 2.86
C GLU A 82 -25.00 -10.35 2.24
N PHE A 83 -23.70 -10.39 2.57
CA PHE A 83 -22.72 -9.43 2.07
C PHE A 83 -21.89 -9.92 0.87
N HIS A 84 -22.10 -11.17 0.42
CA HIS A 84 -21.28 -11.76 -0.66
C HIS A 84 -21.33 -10.97 -1.96
N LEU A 85 -22.47 -10.33 -2.26
CA LEU A 85 -22.66 -9.54 -3.47
C LEU A 85 -21.84 -8.23 -3.49
N TYR A 86 -21.28 -7.80 -2.35
CA TYR A 86 -20.53 -6.54 -2.26
C TYR A 86 -19.03 -6.68 -2.55
N LYS A 87 -18.55 -7.88 -2.92
CA LYS A 87 -17.14 -8.09 -3.32
C LYS A 87 -16.74 -7.18 -4.47
N GLU A 88 -17.55 -7.16 -5.52
CA GLU A 88 -17.30 -6.31 -6.69
C GLU A 88 -17.52 -4.83 -6.37
N VAL A 89 -18.37 -4.52 -5.38
CA VAL A 89 -18.55 -3.14 -4.88
C VAL A 89 -17.30 -2.66 -4.15
N GLU A 90 -16.66 -3.49 -3.33
CA GLU A 90 -15.39 -3.18 -2.67
C GLU A 90 -14.28 -2.92 -3.69
N ILE A 91 -14.12 -3.82 -4.68
CA ILE A 91 -13.15 -3.67 -5.77
C ILE A 91 -13.38 -2.36 -6.55
N ALA A 92 -14.62 -2.11 -6.95
CA ALA A 92 -14.97 -0.90 -7.70
C ALA A 92 -14.72 0.37 -6.88
N THR A 93 -15.03 0.34 -5.59
CA THR A 93 -14.81 1.47 -4.69
C THR A 93 -13.32 1.73 -4.46
N GLU A 94 -12.49 0.69 -4.31
CA GLU A 94 -11.03 0.86 -4.25
C GLU A 94 -10.50 1.54 -5.53
N LYS A 95 -10.92 1.08 -6.71
CA LYS A 95 -10.51 1.69 -7.99
C LYS A 95 -10.96 3.15 -8.13
N GLU A 96 -12.16 3.48 -7.67
CA GLU A 96 -12.71 4.84 -7.66
C GLU A 96 -11.91 5.76 -6.72
N MET A 97 -11.61 5.30 -5.51
CA MET A 97 -11.04 6.11 -4.44
C MET A 97 -9.52 6.28 -4.53
N LEU A 98 -8.79 5.33 -5.12
CA LEU A 98 -7.34 5.41 -5.23
C LEU A 98 -6.91 6.51 -6.21
N ILE A 99 -6.06 7.41 -5.73
CA ILE A 99 -5.48 8.51 -6.53
C ILE A 99 -3.95 8.37 -6.59
N PRO A 100 -3.29 8.82 -7.68
CA PRO A 100 -1.84 8.75 -7.75
C PRO A 100 -1.19 9.71 -6.74
N ASN A 101 -0.17 9.22 -6.05
CA ASN A 101 0.76 10.08 -5.34
C ASN A 101 1.70 10.74 -6.35
N LEU A 102 1.46 12.01 -6.65
CA LEU A 102 2.18 12.73 -7.72
C LEU A 102 3.69 12.82 -7.48
N GLU A 103 4.13 12.93 -6.22
CA GLU A 103 5.56 12.92 -5.88
C GLU A 103 6.20 11.57 -6.24
N MET A 104 5.50 10.48 -5.94
CA MET A 104 5.98 9.13 -6.23
C MET A 104 5.87 8.78 -7.71
N LEU A 105 4.87 9.30 -8.41
CA LEU A 105 4.77 9.20 -9.86
C LEU A 105 5.95 9.90 -10.55
N GLU A 106 6.42 11.03 -10.02
CA GLU A 106 7.63 11.70 -10.51
C GLU A 106 8.88 10.81 -10.32
N LEU A 107 9.06 10.20 -9.14
CA LEU A 107 10.19 9.29 -8.88
C LEU A 107 10.12 8.02 -9.72
N TYR A 108 8.91 7.47 -9.91
CA TYR A 108 8.66 6.30 -10.75
C TYR A 108 9.07 6.57 -12.20
N ARG A 109 8.62 7.70 -12.77
CA ARG A 109 9.00 8.13 -14.12
C ARG A 109 10.49 8.40 -14.23
N PHE A 110 11.07 9.10 -13.26
CA PHE A 110 12.50 9.38 -13.22
C PHE A 110 13.33 8.09 -13.24
N ALA A 111 12.95 7.07 -12.47
CA ALA A 111 13.63 5.77 -12.49
C ALA A 111 13.59 5.15 -13.90
N LYS A 112 12.41 5.11 -14.54
CA LYS A 112 12.28 4.59 -15.92
C LYS A 112 13.09 5.39 -16.94
N GLU A 113 13.02 6.72 -16.89
CA GLU A 113 13.76 7.63 -17.79
C GLU A 113 15.29 7.46 -17.66
N ASN A 114 15.76 7.03 -16.49
CA ASN A 114 17.17 6.73 -16.23
C ASN A 114 17.50 5.23 -16.39
N ASN A 115 16.69 4.51 -17.18
CA ASN A 115 16.89 3.09 -17.54
C ASN A 115 17.01 2.15 -16.33
N LYS A 116 16.38 2.50 -15.21
CA LYS A 116 16.31 1.60 -14.05
C LYS A 116 15.24 0.55 -14.28
N ARG A 117 15.48 -0.67 -13.80
CA ARG A 117 14.45 -1.71 -13.79
C ARG A 117 13.49 -1.43 -12.65
N VAL A 118 12.24 -1.13 -12.97
CA VAL A 118 11.20 -0.83 -11.97
C VAL A 118 10.34 -2.07 -11.74
N ILE A 119 10.16 -2.44 -10.47
CA ILE A 119 9.28 -3.55 -10.05
C ILE A 119 8.32 -3.10 -8.96
N ILE A 120 7.23 -3.83 -8.77
CA ILE A 120 6.25 -3.59 -7.71
C ILE A 120 6.35 -4.71 -6.67
N VAL A 121 6.39 -4.34 -5.38
CA VAL A 121 6.42 -5.29 -4.25
C VAL A 121 5.49 -4.81 -3.16
N SER A 122 4.34 -5.47 -2.98
CA SER A 122 3.30 -4.99 -2.05
C SER A 122 2.59 -6.12 -1.32
N ASP A 123 2.16 -5.81 -0.09
CA ASP A 123 1.32 -6.68 0.73
C ASP A 123 -0.14 -6.25 0.56
N MET A 124 -0.98 -7.03 -0.12
CA MET A 124 -2.39 -6.69 -0.34
C MET A 124 -3.26 -7.92 -0.64
N TYR A 125 -4.52 -7.88 -0.19
CA TYR A 125 -5.51 -8.94 -0.43
C TYR A 125 -6.27 -8.83 -1.77
N LEU A 126 -6.22 -7.69 -2.47
CA LEU A 126 -6.87 -7.49 -3.77
C LEU A 126 -6.22 -8.37 -4.85
N PRO A 127 -6.99 -8.83 -5.86
CA PRO A 127 -6.43 -9.59 -6.98
C PRO A 127 -5.35 -8.81 -7.75
N LEU A 128 -4.38 -9.54 -8.30
CA LEU A 128 -3.25 -8.96 -9.03
C LEU A 128 -3.73 -8.14 -10.22
N GLU A 129 -4.64 -8.71 -11.01
CA GLU A 129 -5.16 -8.13 -12.25
C GLU A 129 -5.90 -6.81 -11.99
N VAL A 130 -6.60 -6.73 -10.84
CA VAL A 130 -7.27 -5.50 -10.39
C VAL A 130 -6.24 -4.40 -10.08
N LEU A 131 -5.16 -4.74 -9.38
CA LEU A 131 -4.11 -3.78 -9.03
C LEU A 131 -3.30 -3.33 -10.24
N GLU A 132 -3.03 -4.24 -11.18
CA GLU A 132 -2.37 -3.89 -12.45
C GLU A 132 -3.18 -2.86 -13.23
N ASP A 133 -4.48 -3.09 -13.38
CA ASP A 133 -5.39 -2.19 -14.09
C ASP A 133 -5.49 -0.82 -13.38
N ILE A 134 -5.53 -0.81 -12.05
CA ILE A 134 -5.48 0.43 -11.26
C ILE A 134 -4.16 1.17 -11.52
N LEU A 135 -3.01 0.53 -11.33
CA LEU A 135 -1.69 1.16 -11.49
C LEU A 135 -1.52 1.78 -12.88
N ILE A 136 -1.85 1.02 -13.94
CA ILE A 136 -1.78 1.50 -15.32
C ILE A 136 -2.70 2.72 -15.51
N SER A 137 -3.95 2.65 -15.04
CA SER A 137 -4.91 3.76 -15.16
C SER A 137 -4.48 5.04 -14.43
N LYS A 138 -3.59 4.93 -13.43
CA LYS A 138 -3.06 6.05 -12.64
C LYS A 138 -1.66 6.48 -13.09
N GLY A 139 -1.14 5.92 -14.19
CA GLY A 139 0.11 6.33 -14.83
C GLY A 139 1.36 5.59 -14.37
N PHE A 140 1.21 4.45 -13.69
CA PHE A 140 2.29 3.57 -13.24
C PHE A 140 2.42 2.35 -14.15
N ASP A 141 2.63 2.56 -15.44
CA ASP A 141 2.82 1.51 -16.43
C ASP A 141 4.32 1.10 -16.57
N GLY A 142 4.59 -0.01 -17.25
CA GLY A 142 5.93 -0.38 -17.73
C GLY A 142 6.95 -0.73 -16.63
N TYR A 143 6.48 -1.17 -15.46
CA TYR A 143 7.30 -1.99 -14.56
C TYR A 143 7.53 -3.36 -15.19
N THR A 144 8.62 -4.05 -14.83
CA THR A 144 8.96 -5.35 -15.43
C THR A 144 8.25 -6.51 -14.74
N ASN A 145 8.08 -6.41 -13.41
CA ASN A 145 7.55 -7.48 -12.58
C ASN A 145 6.69 -6.92 -11.43
N PHE A 146 5.68 -7.70 -11.01
CA PHE A 146 4.81 -7.38 -9.90
C PHE A 146 4.74 -8.56 -8.92
N TYR A 147 5.30 -8.35 -7.73
CA TYR A 147 5.33 -9.29 -6.62
C TYR A 147 4.27 -8.93 -5.58
N LEU A 148 3.15 -9.64 -5.62
CA LEU A 148 2.02 -9.42 -4.74
C LEU A 148 1.90 -10.54 -3.70
N SER A 149 1.74 -10.16 -2.43
CA SER A 149 1.78 -11.08 -1.31
C SER A 149 0.69 -12.15 -1.34
N ASN A 150 -0.56 -11.81 -1.64
CA ASN A 150 -1.66 -12.78 -1.73
C ASN A 150 -1.56 -13.70 -2.95
N HIS A 151 -0.74 -13.36 -3.95
CA HIS A 151 -0.52 -14.18 -5.12
C HIS A 151 0.61 -15.19 -4.86
N ILE A 152 1.67 -14.74 -4.19
CA ILE A 152 2.87 -15.54 -3.88
C ILE A 152 2.75 -16.26 -2.53
N MET A 153 1.83 -15.82 -1.67
CA MET A 153 1.62 -16.26 -0.28
C MET A 153 2.81 -16.00 0.65
N LEU A 154 3.58 -14.96 0.34
CA LEU A 154 4.72 -14.47 1.12
C LEU A 154 4.56 -12.97 1.34
N THR A 155 4.86 -12.48 2.54
CA THR A 155 4.70 -11.04 2.87
C THR A 155 6.03 -10.31 2.98
N LYS A 156 6.00 -9.00 2.79
CA LYS A 156 7.09 -8.09 3.17
C LYS A 156 7.29 -8.10 4.67
N HIS A 157 6.20 -8.16 5.44
CA HIS A 157 6.25 -8.21 6.91
C HIS A 157 7.12 -9.35 7.46
N SER A 158 7.14 -10.52 6.82
CA SER A 158 8.00 -11.66 7.21
C SER A 158 9.42 -11.57 6.64
N LYS A 159 9.65 -10.65 5.68
CA LYS A 159 10.76 -10.50 4.73
C LYS A 159 10.89 -11.58 3.66
N ASP A 160 10.04 -12.61 3.67
CA ASP A 160 10.15 -13.72 2.73
C ASP A 160 9.77 -13.32 1.31
N LEU A 161 8.89 -12.33 1.14
CA LEU A 161 8.61 -11.78 -0.19
C LEU A 161 9.85 -11.15 -0.81
N PHE A 162 10.65 -10.39 -0.05
CA PHE A 162 11.91 -9.84 -0.55
C PHE A 162 12.94 -10.92 -0.91
N LYS A 163 13.05 -11.99 -0.11
CA LYS A 163 13.92 -13.12 -0.45
C LYS A 163 13.49 -13.77 -1.78
N HIS A 164 12.18 -13.91 -1.97
CA HIS A 164 11.62 -14.40 -3.22
C HIS A 164 11.95 -13.47 -4.38
N VAL A 165 11.75 -12.16 -4.23
CA VAL A 165 12.10 -11.13 -5.23
C VAL A 165 13.55 -11.24 -5.65
N LEU A 166 14.51 -11.20 -4.70
CA LEU A 166 15.95 -11.29 -5.02
C LEU A 166 16.30 -12.54 -5.83
N LYS A 167 15.67 -13.68 -5.51
CA LYS A 167 15.86 -14.95 -6.22
C LYS A 167 15.28 -14.91 -7.64
N GLN A 168 14.04 -14.43 -7.80
CA GLN A 168 13.37 -14.39 -9.12
C GLN A 168 14.01 -13.37 -10.06
N GLU A 169 14.39 -12.22 -9.52
CA GLU A 169 15.07 -11.15 -10.24
C GLU A 169 16.54 -11.47 -10.55
N ASN A 170 17.09 -12.52 -9.91
CA ASN A 170 18.48 -12.94 -9.99
C ASN A 170 19.46 -11.79 -9.71
N ILE A 171 19.23 -11.07 -8.60
CA ILE A 171 20.04 -9.92 -8.15
C ILE A 171 20.51 -10.10 -6.71
N THR A 172 21.56 -9.37 -6.33
CA THR A 172 21.95 -9.25 -4.92
C THR A 172 21.17 -8.15 -4.21
N ASN A 173 21.10 -8.22 -2.89
CA ASN A 173 20.47 -7.22 -2.03
C ASN A 173 21.00 -5.78 -2.28
N THR A 174 22.28 -5.63 -2.58
CA THR A 174 22.93 -4.33 -2.83
C THR A 174 22.54 -3.68 -4.16
N GLN A 175 21.93 -4.41 -5.08
CA GLN A 175 21.51 -3.90 -6.38
C GLN A 175 20.12 -3.26 -6.36
N MET A 176 19.38 -3.42 -5.26
CA MET A 176 17.98 -3.01 -5.16
C MET A 176 17.80 -1.87 -4.14
N LEU A 177 17.01 -0.88 -4.54
CA LEU A 177 16.40 0.11 -3.66
C LEU A 177 14.91 -0.22 -3.51
N HIS A 178 14.41 -0.29 -2.28
CA HIS A 178 12.97 -0.38 -2.01
C HIS A 178 12.41 0.95 -1.50
N ILE A 179 11.27 1.36 -2.04
CA ILE A 179 10.61 2.61 -1.71
C ILE A 179 9.19 2.32 -1.22
N GLY A 180 8.90 2.69 0.03
CA GLY A 180 7.61 2.43 0.67
C GLY A 180 7.40 3.25 1.95
N ASP A 181 6.23 3.10 2.57
CA ASP A 181 5.79 3.93 3.68
C ASP A 181 5.71 3.21 5.03
N ASN A 182 5.77 1.87 5.01
CA ASN A 182 5.66 1.07 6.21
C ASN A 182 7.04 0.89 6.87
N SER A 183 7.21 1.42 8.08
CA SER A 183 8.50 1.37 8.79
C SER A 183 8.97 -0.06 9.11
N TRP A 184 8.07 -1.03 9.15
CA TRP A 184 8.41 -2.43 9.35
C TRP A 184 8.60 -3.15 8.02
N ALA A 185 7.55 -3.20 7.22
CA ALA A 185 7.51 -3.99 5.98
C ALA A 185 8.38 -3.41 4.87
N ASP A 186 8.50 -2.08 4.76
CA ASP A 186 9.22 -1.41 3.66
C ASP A 186 10.57 -0.84 4.08
N ASP A 187 10.85 -0.80 5.38
CA ASP A 187 12.12 -0.27 5.90
C ASP A 187 12.91 -1.33 6.67
N ALA A 188 12.41 -1.76 7.83
CA ALA A 188 13.15 -2.67 8.71
C ALA A 188 13.41 -4.05 8.07
N MET A 189 12.40 -4.66 7.44
CA MET A 189 12.50 -5.98 6.81
C MET A 189 13.48 -6.01 5.63
N PRO A 190 13.38 -5.14 4.62
CA PRO A 190 14.37 -5.09 3.54
C PRO A 190 15.77 -4.74 4.05
N LYS A 191 15.92 -3.78 4.99
CA LYS A 191 17.23 -3.47 5.61
C LYS A 191 17.85 -4.66 6.31
N SER A 192 17.05 -5.51 6.97
CA SER A 192 17.55 -6.72 7.63
C SER A 192 18.15 -7.74 6.65
N LEU A 193 17.84 -7.62 5.36
CA LEU A 193 18.40 -8.41 4.27
C LEU A 193 19.54 -7.68 3.54
N GLY A 194 19.92 -6.48 3.95
CA GLY A 194 20.92 -5.65 3.28
C GLY A 194 20.40 -4.92 2.04
N ILE A 195 19.08 -4.86 1.84
CA ILE A 195 18.45 -4.09 0.77
C ILE A 195 18.42 -2.62 1.20
N ALA A 196 18.77 -1.71 0.30
CA ALA A 196 18.67 -0.29 0.56
C ALA A 196 17.21 0.17 0.54
N THR A 197 16.87 1.14 1.38
CA THR A 197 15.49 1.62 1.49
C THR A 197 15.41 3.13 1.41
N LEU A 198 14.35 3.60 0.75
CA LEU A 198 13.91 4.98 0.80
C LEU A 198 12.57 5.00 1.50
N PHE A 199 12.62 5.17 2.82
CA PHE A 199 11.42 5.27 3.64
C PHE A 199 10.81 6.67 3.50
N ARG A 200 9.52 6.70 3.11
CA ARG A 200 8.73 7.94 3.09
C ARG A 200 7.57 7.78 4.05
N LYS A 201 7.47 8.64 5.07
CA LYS A 201 6.30 8.63 5.96
C LYS A 201 5.01 8.81 5.17
N SER A 202 3.94 8.11 5.57
CA SER A 202 2.60 8.34 5.02
C SER A 202 2.20 9.81 5.12
N VAL A 203 1.31 10.26 4.22
CA VAL A 203 0.84 11.65 4.18
C VAL A 203 0.24 12.09 5.52
N LEU A 204 -0.52 11.20 6.17
CA LEU A 204 -1.08 11.44 7.50
C LEU A 204 0.00 11.69 8.55
N LYS A 205 1.05 10.85 8.61
CA LYS A 205 2.16 11.05 9.56
C LYS A 205 2.89 12.35 9.31
N GLN A 206 3.12 12.72 8.05
CA GLN A 206 3.71 14.01 7.70
C GLN A 206 2.83 15.19 8.16
N PHE A 207 1.50 15.07 7.98
CA PHE A 207 0.54 16.06 8.44
C PHE A 207 0.54 16.19 9.97
N GLU A 208 0.50 15.08 10.71
CA GLU A 208 0.55 15.08 12.17
C GLU A 208 1.83 15.70 12.72
N GLU A 209 2.97 15.50 12.05
CA GLU A 209 4.25 16.11 12.44
C GLU A 209 4.29 17.61 12.16
N ALA A 210 3.74 18.05 11.02
CA ALA A 210 3.63 19.46 10.69
C ALA A 210 2.60 20.19 11.57
N PHE A 211 1.56 19.48 12.02
CA PHE A 211 0.49 20.03 12.85
C PHE A 211 0.19 19.16 14.08
N PRO A 212 1.09 19.12 15.09
CA PRO A 212 0.95 18.23 16.25
C PRO A 212 -0.36 18.40 17.03
N LYS A 213 -0.96 19.60 16.99
CA LYS A 213 -2.25 19.90 17.62
C LYS A 213 -3.42 19.08 17.06
N TYR A 214 -3.33 18.57 15.83
CA TYR A 214 -4.37 17.73 15.22
C TYR A 214 -4.14 16.23 15.44
N LYS A 215 -3.07 15.85 16.15
CA LYS A 215 -2.77 14.44 16.48
C LYS A 215 -3.74 13.85 17.50
N MET A 216 -4.31 14.68 18.37
CA MET A 216 -5.30 14.27 19.36
C MET A 216 -6.36 15.35 19.47
N PHE A 217 -7.63 14.93 19.50
CA PHE A 217 -8.71 15.83 19.88
C PHE A 217 -8.53 16.26 21.34
N THR A 218 -8.40 17.57 21.58
CA THR A 218 -8.53 18.16 22.92
C THR A 218 -9.79 19.00 22.96
N PRO A 219 -10.62 18.96 24.02
CA PRO A 219 -11.84 19.78 24.09
C PRO A 219 -11.59 21.29 23.91
N THR A 220 -10.38 21.77 24.24
CA THR A 220 -9.91 23.14 24.02
C THR A 220 -9.53 23.46 22.57
N SER A 221 -9.46 22.46 21.67
CA SER A 221 -9.19 22.64 20.24
C SER A 221 -10.43 23.04 19.43
N VAL A 222 -11.63 22.98 20.03
CA VAL A 222 -12.84 23.55 19.47
C VAL A 222 -12.85 25.04 19.80
N ALA A 223 -12.83 25.90 18.77
CA ALA A 223 -13.07 27.31 18.97
C ALA A 223 -14.41 27.49 19.69
N GLN A 224 -14.41 28.21 20.82
CA GLN A 224 -15.62 28.53 21.60
C GLN A 224 -16.66 29.38 20.85
N SER A 225 -16.54 29.54 19.53
CA SER A 225 -17.37 30.42 18.71
C SER A 225 -18.55 29.71 18.01
N PHE A 226 -18.98 28.56 18.52
CA PHE A 226 -20.17 27.85 18.02
C PHE A 226 -21.15 27.46 19.14
N ILE A 227 -21.35 28.37 20.10
CA ILE A 227 -22.50 28.34 21.03
C ILE A 227 -23.27 29.64 20.85
#